data_AF-A0A257T257-F1
#
_entry.id   AF-A0A257T257-F1
#
_cell.length_a   1.000
_cell.length_b   1.000
_cell.length_c   1.000
_cell.angle_alpha   90.00
_cell.angle_beta   90.00
_cell.angle_gamma   90.00
#
_symmetry.space_group_name_H-M   'P 1'
#
loop_
_entity.id
_entity.type
_entity.pdbx_description
1 polymer ?
#
loop_
_entity_poly.entity_id
_entity_poly.type
_entity_poly.pdbx_seq_one_letter_code
_entity_poly.pdbx_strand_id
1 'polypeptide(L)' 'MMAVVAEMAARFGVRCQVSLETPMACGIGICFSCVARVRDDQGGWDYRRTCVEGPVFDAQKICFAAHGNRP' A
#
# COMPACT_ATOMS: atom_id res chain seq x y z
N MET A 1 -11.36 2.11 -4.38
CA MET A 1 -11.94 0.75 -4.30
C MET A 1 -11.26 -0.10 -3.24
N MET A 2 -9.98 -0.47 -3.37
CA MET A 2 -9.31 -1.39 -2.43
C MET A 2 -9.26 -0.92 -0.98
N ALA A 3 -9.21 0.39 -0.73
CA ALA A 3 -9.33 0.94 0.63
C ALA A 3 -10.62 0.49 1.34
N VAL A 4 -11.76 0.49 0.63
CA VAL A 4 -13.07 0.11 1.21
C VAL A 4 -13.12 -1.40 1.46
N VAL A 5 -12.57 -2.21 0.55
CA VAL A 5 -12.51 -3.67 0.73
C VAL A 5 -11.61 -4.05 1.91
N ALA A 6 -10.45 -3.38 2.03
CA ALA A 6 -9.55 -3.52 3.17
C ALA A 6 -10.23 -3.16 4.50
N GLU A 7 -10.96 -2.05 4.53
CA GLU A 7 -11.74 -1.63 5.69
C GLU A 7 -12.82 -2.66 6.05
N MET A 8 -13.58 -3.15 5.07
CA MET A 8 -14.59 -4.20 5.29
C MET A 8 -13.96 -5.48 5.84
N ALA A 9 -12.87 -5.96 5.25
CA ALA A 9 -12.20 -7.16 5.73
C ALA A 9 -11.70 -7.01 7.17
N ALA A 10 -11.16 -5.83 7.52
CA ALA A 10 -10.75 -5.52 8.89
C ALA A 10 -11.94 -5.56 9.87
N ARG A 11 -13.11 -5.01 9.48
CA ARG A 11 -14.33 -5.04 10.31
C ARG A 11 -14.82 -6.45 10.60
N PHE A 12 -14.61 -7.39 9.67
CA PHE A 12 -14.97 -8.80 9.85
C PHE A 12 -13.83 -9.66 10.41
N GLY A 13 -12.69 -9.08 10.76
CA GLY A 13 -11.52 -9.83 11.27
C GLY A 13 -10.90 -10.77 10.23
N VAL A 14 -11.12 -10.51 8.93
CA VAL A 14 -10.62 -11.35 7.84
C VAL A 14 -9.26 -10.82 7.37
N ARG A 15 -8.27 -11.72 7.28
CA ARG A 15 -6.96 -11.39 6.69
C ARG A 15 -7.16 -10.96 5.23
N CYS A 16 -6.60 -9.81 4.88
CA CYS A 16 -6.76 -9.22 3.55
C CYS A 16 -5.40 -8.80 3.00
N GLN A 17 -5.14 -9.20 1.76
CA GLN A 17 -4.02 -8.69 0.98
C GLN A 17 -4.57 -7.78 -0.12
N VAL A 18 -3.85 -6.71 -0.41
CA VAL A 18 -4.22 -5.74 -1.45
C VAL A 18 -3.08 -5.62 -2.46
N SER A 19 -3.43 -5.70 -3.74
CA SER A 19 -2.53 -5.32 -4.82
C SER A 19 -2.68 -3.82 -5.05
N LEU A 20 -1.60 -3.07 -4.90
CA LEU A 20 -1.61 -1.62 -5.07
C LEU A 20 -1.28 -1.23 -6.51
N GLU A 21 -2.10 -0.33 -7.04
CA GLU A 21 -1.77 0.43 -8.25
C GLU A 21 -1.11 1.74 -7.83
N THR A 22 0.14 1.95 -8.26
CA THR A 22 0.88 3.20 -8.04
C THR A 22 1.47 3.68 -9.36
N PRO A 23 1.68 4.99 -9.56
CA PRO A 23 2.36 5.49 -10.75
C PRO A 23 3.70 4.80 -10.96
N MET A 24 3.86 4.11 -12.09
CA MET A 24 5.03 3.29 -12.35
C MET A 24 5.71 3.72 -13.64
N ALA A 25 6.86 4.38 -13.52
CA ALA A 25 7.66 4.78 -14.67
C ALA A 25 8.62 3.67 -15.11
N CYS A 26 9.56 3.27 -14.24
CA CYS A 26 10.62 2.31 -14.62
C CYS A 26 10.26 0.83 -14.42
N GLY A 27 9.39 0.50 -13.45
CA GLY A 27 9.06 -0.90 -13.10
C GLY A 27 10.21 -1.76 -12.55
N ILE A 28 11.42 -1.22 -12.38
CA ILE A 28 12.62 -1.97 -11.98
C ILE A 28 13.31 -1.41 -10.72
N GLY A 29 12.63 -0.55 -9.97
CA GLY A 29 13.09 -0.10 -8.64
C GLY A 29 14.06 1.08 -8.61
N ILE A 30 14.39 1.70 -9.74
CA ILE A 30 15.37 2.80 -9.83
C ILE A 30 14.75 4.21 -9.72
N CYS A 31 13.51 4.39 -10.17
CA CYS A 31 12.91 5.74 -10.31
C CYS A 31 12.08 6.21 -9.11
N PHE A 32 11.76 5.31 -8.17
CA PHE A 32 10.94 5.59 -6.98
C PHE A 32 9.52 6.14 -7.22
N SER A 33 9.03 6.21 -8.47
CA SER A 33 7.68 6.73 -8.75
C SER A 33 6.56 5.89 -8.11
N CYS A 34 6.82 4.59 -7.90
CA CYS A 34 5.84 3.59 -7.45
C CYS A 34 5.82 3.37 -5.93
N VAL A 35 6.31 4.33 -5.14
CA VAL A 35 6.36 4.16 -3.67
C VAL A 35 4.98 4.22 -3.02
N ALA A 36 4.76 3.35 -2.04
CA ALA A 36 3.58 3.32 -1.19
C ALA A 36 3.99 3.46 0.27
N ARG A 37 3.18 4.16 1.09
CA ARG A 37 3.42 4.29 2.54
C ARG A 37 2.92 3.02 3.24
N VAL A 38 3.84 2.32 3.91
CA VAL A 38 3.58 1.07 4.62
C VAL A 38 4.00 1.21 6.07
N ARG A 39 3.14 0.80 7.00
CA ARG A 39 3.45 0.75 8.44
C ARG A 39 4.52 -0.29 8.71
N ASP A 40 5.47 0.07 9.55
CA ASP A 40 6.46 -0.86 10.07
C ASP A 40 5.92 -1.61 11.32
N ASP A 41 6.68 -2.61 11.77
CA ASP A 41 6.32 -3.38 12.97
C ASP A 41 6.66 -2.64 14.29
N GLN A 42 7.33 -1.49 14.21
CA GLN A 42 7.73 -0.65 15.35
C GLN A 42 6.74 0.50 15.61
N GLY A 43 5.63 0.56 14.87
CA GLY A 43 4.58 1.58 15.00
C GLY A 43 4.81 2.85 14.15
N GLY A 44 5.87 2.90 13.35
CA GLY A 44 6.15 3.94 12.37
C GLY A 44 5.63 3.60 10.97
N TRP A 45 6.16 4.28 9.96
CA TRP A 45 5.89 4.01 8.54
C TRP A 45 7.12 4.30 7.68
N ASP A 46 7.22 3.62 6.55
CA ASP A 46 8.26 3.82 5.54
C ASP A 46 7.68 3.71 4.12
N TYR A 47 8.40 4.25 3.12
CA TYR A 47 8.05 4.12 1.72
C TYR A 47 8.62 2.82 1.13
N ARG A 48 7.74 2.01 0.54
CA ARG A 48 8.09 0.75 -0.12
C ARG A 48 7.80 0.84 -1.61
N ARG A 49 8.73 0.41 -2.46
CA ARG A 49 8.56 0.43 -3.91
C ARG A 49 7.66 -0.72 -4.34
N THR A 50 6.49 -0.40 -4.86
CA THR A 50 5.50 -1.39 -5.32
C THR A 50 6.08 -2.35 -6.38
N CYS A 51 6.99 -1.87 -7.25
CA CYS A 51 7.59 -2.71 -8.29
C CYS A 51 8.65 -3.73 -7.81
N VAL A 52 9.19 -3.60 -6.59
CA VAL A 52 10.24 -4.50 -6.06
C VAL A 52 9.81 -5.15 -4.75
N GLU A 53 9.17 -4.40 -3.88
CA GLU A 53 8.75 -4.81 -2.53
C GLU A 53 7.26 -5.16 -2.48
N GLY A 54 6.50 -4.82 -3.53
CA GLY A 54 5.09 -5.16 -3.72
C GLY A 54 4.87 -6.11 -4.90
N PRO A 55 3.77 -5.99 -5.67
CA PRO A 55 2.67 -5.03 -5.53
C PRO A 55 1.63 -5.42 -4.47
N VAL A 56 1.74 -6.62 -3.92
CA VAL A 56 0.80 -7.20 -2.95
C VAL A 56 1.29 -6.95 -1.53
N PHE A 57 0.46 -6.31 -0.70
CA PHE A 57 0.78 -5.98 0.67
C PHE A 57 -0.34 -6.43 1.63
N ASP A 58 -0.01 -6.56 2.91
CA ASP A 58 -1.02 -6.69 3.96
C ASP A 58 -1.85 -5.40 4.05
N ALA A 59 -3.16 -5.54 3.91
CA ALA A 59 -4.09 -4.42 3.95
C ALA A 59 -4.01 -3.60 5.24
N GLN A 60 -3.68 -4.23 6.37
CA GLN A 60 -3.57 -3.54 7.67
C GLN A 60 -2.30 -2.69 7.78
N LYS A 61 -1.29 -2.98 6.97
CA LYS A 61 -0.04 -2.20 6.92
C LYS A 61 -0.11 -1.03 5.97
N ILE A 62 -1.06 -0.97 5.04
CA ILE A 62 -1.15 0.13 4.07
C ILE A 62 -1.77 1.38 4.69
N CYS A 63 -1.08 2.51 4.54
CA CYS A 63 -1.60 3.82 4.89
C CYS A 63 -2.44 4.38 3.72
N PHE A 64 -3.70 3.94 3.61
CA PHE A 64 -4.63 4.49 2.60
C PHE A 64 -4.85 5.99 2.86
N ALA A 65 -4.61 6.83 1.85
CA ALA A 65 -5.00 8.23 1.92
C ALA A 65 -6.53 8.34 1.85
N ALA A 66 -7.13 9.10 2.77
CA ALA A 66 -8.53 9.47 2.68
C ALA A 66 -8.72 10.32 1.40
N HIS A 67 -9.31 9.71 0.37
CA HIS A 67 -9.80 10.30 -0.88
C HIS A 67 -9.25 11.70 -1.22
N GLY A 68 -8.21 11.73 -2.07
CA GLY A 68 -7.88 12.94 -2.83
C GLY A 68 -6.59 13.67 -2.49
N ASN A 69 -5.73 13.17 -1.60
CA ASN A 69 -4.39 13.74 -1.45
C ASN A 69 -3.33 12.74 -1.97
N ARG A 70 -2.89 13.00 -3.21
CA ARG A 70 -1.71 12.39 -3.83
C ARG A 70 -0.49 12.72 -2.94
N PRO A 71 0.39 11.76 -2.63
CA PRO A 71 1.75 12.12 -2.23
C PRO A 71 2.45 12.89 -3.37
#